data_AF-A0A285J9V3-F1
#
_entry.id   AF-A0A285J9V3-F1
#
_cell.length_a   1.000
_cell.length_b   1.000
_cell.length_c   1.000
_cell.angle_alpha   90.00
_cell.angle_beta   90.00
_cell.angle_gamma   90.00
#
_symmetry.space_group_name_H-M   'P 1'
#
loop_
_entity.id
_entity.type
_entity.pdbx_description
1 polymer ?
#
loop_
_entity_poly.entity_id
_entity_poly.type
_entity_poly.pdbx_seq_one_letter_code
_entity_poly.pdbx_strand_id
1 'polypeptide(L)'
;MTRAERARSLKGLAVVDGYRFPAGVRHRFTAEHGDLDTAGVALVEDATRQWFRLAVRRPRARLSMPSVAVGDLWHEMTLDTRGYAEFCEATLGYFLPCAPEQARTHLAETFHLAQRDESCGPETLPLLFRVDQQLKIKNGHHYLADCGGRGVCHELPGAICLRHVAGTENPKRWRPNPRRDSPVVDDPTIGGGGN
;
A
#
# COMPACT_ATOMS: atom_id res chain seq x y z
N MET A 1 2.25 11.58 23.73
CA MET A 1 0.83 11.20 23.87
C MET A 1 0.48 11.17 25.34
N THR A 2 -0.62 11.79 25.73
CA THR A 2 -1.15 11.71 27.10
C THR A 2 -1.76 10.33 27.37
N ARG A 3 -1.98 10.00 28.65
CA ARG A 3 -2.67 8.75 29.05
C ARG A 3 -4.07 8.65 28.42
N ALA A 4 -4.78 9.77 28.33
CA ALA A 4 -6.11 9.84 27.73
C ALA A 4 -6.08 9.59 26.21
N GLU A 5 -5.09 10.15 25.49
CA GLU A 5 -4.91 9.90 24.05
C GLU A 5 -4.58 8.43 23.78
N ARG A 6 -3.74 7.81 24.62
CA ARG A 6 -3.43 6.37 24.51
C ARG A 6 -4.65 5.50 24.76
N ALA A 7 -5.45 5.79 25.78
CA ALA A 7 -6.68 5.04 26.08
C ALA A 7 -7.70 5.16 24.94
N ARG A 8 -7.89 6.37 24.38
CA ARG A 8 -8.75 6.57 23.21
C ARG A 8 -8.26 5.77 22.00
N SER A 9 -6.96 5.81 21.72
CA SER A 9 -6.36 5.05 20.61
C SER A 9 -6.58 3.55 20.76
N LEU A 10 -6.40 2.99 21.97
CA LEU A 10 -6.66 1.56 22.23
C LEU A 10 -8.14 1.18 22.02
N LYS A 11 -9.07 2.02 22.48
CA LYS A 11 -10.50 1.82 22.25
C LYS A 11 -10.82 1.85 20.74
N GLY A 12 -10.29 2.83 20.02
CA GLY A 12 -10.50 2.95 18.57
C GLY A 12 -9.94 1.75 17.81
N LEU A 13 -8.76 1.24 18.19
CA LEU A 13 -8.17 0.04 17.60
C LEU A 13 -9.07 -1.19 17.77
N ALA A 14 -9.62 -1.40 18.96
CA ALA A 14 -10.54 -2.52 19.21
C ALA A 14 -11.81 -2.44 18.35
N VAL A 15 -12.33 -1.23 18.11
CA VAL A 15 -13.47 -1.02 17.20
C VAL A 15 -13.09 -1.33 15.75
N VAL A 16 -11.92 -0.90 15.29
CA VAL A 16 -11.42 -1.20 13.94
C VAL A 16 -11.24 -2.71 13.74
N ASP A 17 -10.62 -3.39 14.69
CA ASP A 17 -10.33 -4.83 14.59
C ASP A 17 -11.62 -5.68 14.61
N GLY A 18 -12.64 -5.23 15.35
CA GLY A 18 -13.96 -5.87 15.38
C GLY A 18 -14.92 -5.41 14.27
N TYR A 19 -14.51 -4.49 13.39
CA TYR A 19 -15.42 -3.88 12.42
C TYR A 19 -15.86 -4.89 11.36
N ARG A 20 -17.19 -5.02 11.22
CA ARG A 20 -17.84 -5.80 10.17
C ARG A 20 -18.33 -4.86 9.09
N PHE A 21 -17.76 -5.00 7.89
CA PHE A 21 -18.17 -4.22 6.74
C PHE A 21 -19.63 -4.55 6.37
N PRO A 22 -20.51 -3.55 6.22
CA PRO A 22 -21.91 -3.79 5.86
C PRO A 22 -22.05 -4.55 4.54
N ALA A 23 -23.04 -5.44 4.45
CA ALA A 23 -23.27 -6.24 3.24
C ALA A 23 -23.48 -5.38 1.98
N GLY A 24 -24.12 -4.22 2.11
CA GLY A 24 -24.31 -3.27 1.01
C GLY A 24 -22.99 -2.68 0.49
N VAL A 25 -22.06 -2.35 1.39
CA VAL A 25 -20.71 -1.86 1.03
C VAL A 25 -19.95 -2.95 0.28
N ARG A 26 -19.95 -4.18 0.82
CA ARG A 26 -19.30 -5.32 0.17
C ARG A 26 -19.88 -5.60 -1.21
N HIS A 27 -21.20 -5.59 -1.35
CA HIS A 27 -21.88 -5.84 -2.62
C HIS A 27 -21.48 -4.84 -3.71
N ARG A 28 -21.47 -3.54 -3.40
CA ARG A 28 -21.06 -2.51 -4.36
C ARG A 28 -19.59 -2.64 -4.73
N PHE A 29 -18.71 -2.84 -3.75
CA PHE A 29 -17.29 -3.09 -3.99
C PHE A 29 -17.07 -4.30 -4.91
N THR A 30 -17.73 -5.44 -4.65
CA THR A 30 -17.61 -6.63 -5.50
C THR A 30 -18.18 -6.43 -6.90
N ALA A 31 -19.17 -5.55 -7.07
CA ALA A 31 -19.73 -5.26 -8.39
C ALA A 31 -18.72 -4.51 -9.28
N GLU A 32 -17.86 -3.68 -8.68
CA GLU A 32 -16.79 -2.96 -9.39
C GLU A 32 -15.52 -3.82 -9.58
N HIS A 33 -15.24 -4.71 -8.62
CA HIS A 33 -14.08 -5.61 -8.61
C HIS A 33 -14.45 -7.07 -8.96
N GLY A 34 -15.33 -7.26 -9.94
CA GLY A 34 -16.02 -8.53 -10.25
C GLY A 34 -15.17 -9.80 -10.43
N ASP A 35 -13.84 -9.67 -10.51
CA ASP A 35 -12.89 -10.78 -10.58
C ASP A 35 -12.40 -11.27 -9.20
N LEU A 36 -12.71 -10.56 -8.12
CA LEU A 36 -12.28 -10.94 -6.77
C LEU A 36 -13.17 -12.02 -6.15
N ASP A 37 -12.55 -13.10 -5.70
CA ASP A 37 -13.21 -14.12 -4.91
C ASP A 37 -13.44 -13.68 -3.45
N THR A 38 -14.10 -14.53 -2.67
CA THR A 38 -14.41 -14.23 -1.26
C THR A 38 -13.16 -14.03 -0.41
N ALA A 39 -12.06 -14.74 -0.72
CA ALA A 39 -10.81 -14.61 0.01
C ALA A 39 -10.11 -13.29 -0.32
N GLY A 40 -10.14 -12.87 -1.59
CA GLY A 40 -9.64 -11.58 -2.04
C GLY A 40 -10.38 -10.42 -1.38
N VAL A 41 -11.71 -10.48 -1.32
CA VAL A 41 -12.52 -9.47 -0.61
C VAL A 41 -12.14 -9.42 0.87
N ALA A 42 -11.98 -10.56 1.54
CA ALA A 42 -11.56 -10.60 2.94
C ALA A 42 -10.16 -9.98 3.15
N LEU A 43 -9.23 -10.21 2.21
CA LEU A 43 -7.90 -9.62 2.25
C LEU A 43 -7.92 -8.10 2.09
N VAL A 44 -8.80 -7.57 1.21
CA VAL A 44 -9.01 -6.11 1.09
C VAL A 44 -9.61 -5.55 2.37
N GLU A 45 -10.59 -6.21 2.98
CA GLU A 45 -11.14 -5.80 4.28
C GLU A 45 -10.06 -5.71 5.37
N ASP A 46 -9.15 -6.69 5.44
CA ASP A 46 -8.04 -6.69 6.40
C ASP A 46 -7.04 -5.57 6.15
N ALA A 47 -6.73 -5.28 4.87
CA ALA A 47 -5.90 -4.14 4.49
C ALA A 47 -6.59 -2.80 4.83
N THR A 48 -7.92 -2.71 4.66
CA THR A 48 -8.71 -1.54 5.06
C THR A 48 -8.72 -1.36 6.58
N ARG A 49 -8.82 -2.44 7.36
CA ARG A 49 -8.65 -2.37 8.82
C ARG A 49 -7.26 -1.84 9.18
N GLN A 50 -6.21 -2.29 8.49
CA GLN A 50 -4.86 -1.76 8.69
C GLN A 50 -4.80 -0.26 8.45
N TRP A 51 -5.36 0.24 7.35
CA TRP A 51 -5.44 1.69 7.07
C TRP A 51 -6.05 2.47 8.23
N PHE A 52 -7.20 2.04 8.75
CA PHE A 52 -7.85 2.70 9.87
C PHE A 52 -7.06 2.59 11.17
N ARG A 53 -6.36 1.48 11.43
CA ARG A 53 -5.43 1.38 12.57
C ARG A 53 -4.32 2.43 12.48
N LEU A 54 -3.79 2.70 11.29
CA LEU A 54 -2.79 3.76 11.10
C LEU A 54 -3.37 5.13 11.43
N ALA A 55 -4.56 5.44 10.93
CA ALA A 55 -5.27 6.68 11.21
C ALA A 55 -5.56 6.86 12.72
N VAL A 56 -6.02 5.81 13.41
CA VAL A 56 -6.29 5.82 14.86
C VAL A 56 -5.01 6.03 15.67
N ARG A 57 -3.90 5.41 15.27
CA ARG A 57 -2.59 5.58 15.95
C ARG A 57 -1.98 6.95 15.69
N ARG A 58 -2.33 7.60 14.58
CA ARG A 58 -1.72 8.85 14.11
C ARG A 58 -2.78 9.83 13.55
N PRO A 59 -3.69 10.35 14.39
CA PRO A 59 -4.81 11.20 13.93
C PRO A 59 -4.40 12.55 13.33
N ARG A 60 -3.14 12.96 13.49
CA ARG A 60 -2.57 14.20 12.92
C ARG A 60 -1.54 13.94 11.81
N ALA A 61 -1.23 12.68 11.52
CA ALA A 61 -0.34 12.37 10.41
C ALA A 61 -1.07 12.60 9.09
N ARG A 62 -0.34 13.12 8.11
CA ARG A 62 -0.82 13.14 6.74
C ARG A 62 -0.48 11.76 6.18
N LEU A 63 -1.50 10.96 5.89
CA LEU A 63 -1.33 9.64 5.30
C LEU A 63 -1.76 9.69 3.83
N SER A 64 -1.21 8.80 3.02
CA SER A 64 -1.57 8.63 1.62
C SER A 64 -1.99 7.18 1.41
N MET A 65 -3.17 6.91 0.87
CA MET A 65 -3.58 5.55 0.53
C MET A 65 -2.65 4.96 -0.53
N PRO A 66 -2.03 3.80 -0.25
CA PRO A 66 -1.17 3.13 -1.20
C PRO A 66 -1.88 2.06 -2.03
N SER A 67 -3.10 1.66 -1.68
CA SER A 67 -3.85 0.61 -2.39
C SER A 67 -5.10 1.17 -3.05
N VAL A 68 -5.28 0.85 -4.33
CA VAL A 68 -6.48 1.17 -5.10
C VAL A 68 -7.67 0.42 -4.54
N ALA A 69 -7.57 -0.90 -4.32
CA ALA A 69 -8.70 -1.69 -3.81
C ALA A 69 -9.15 -1.24 -2.41
N VAL A 70 -8.21 -0.88 -1.53
CA VAL A 70 -8.54 -0.33 -0.21
C VAL A 70 -9.16 1.06 -0.33
N GLY A 71 -8.67 1.89 -1.26
CA GLY A 71 -9.25 3.19 -1.60
C GLY A 71 -10.70 3.07 -2.07
N ASP A 72 -10.98 2.11 -2.96
CA ASP A 72 -12.31 1.86 -3.50
C ASP A 72 -13.26 1.33 -2.41
N LEU A 73 -12.82 0.35 -1.60
CA LEU A 73 -13.65 -0.13 -0.49
C LEU A 73 -13.92 0.98 0.54
N TRP A 74 -12.93 1.84 0.82
CA TRP A 74 -13.13 2.98 1.70
C TRP A 74 -14.09 4.00 1.07
N HIS A 75 -13.99 4.28 -0.23
CA HIS A 75 -14.93 5.12 -0.95
C HIS A 75 -16.37 4.60 -0.77
N GLU A 76 -16.58 3.30 -0.97
CA GLU A 76 -17.88 2.65 -0.79
C GLU A 76 -18.44 2.76 0.63
N MET A 77 -17.57 2.76 1.65
CA MET A 77 -17.99 3.06 3.03
C MET A 77 -18.52 4.49 3.13
N THR A 78 -17.84 5.48 2.53
CA THR A 78 -18.23 6.89 2.65
C THR A 78 -19.58 7.22 2.02
N LEU A 79 -20.05 6.39 1.08
CA LEU A 79 -21.39 6.52 0.49
C LEU A 79 -22.51 6.13 1.48
N ASP A 80 -22.24 5.23 2.44
CA ASP A 80 -23.11 5.00 3.59
C ASP A 80 -22.83 6.03 4.68
N THR A 81 -23.28 7.27 4.43
CA THR A 81 -22.92 8.44 5.23
C THR A 81 -23.20 8.29 6.72
N ARG A 82 -24.28 7.58 7.10
CA ARG A 82 -24.61 7.32 8.50
C ARG A 82 -23.70 6.27 9.13
N GLY A 83 -23.60 5.09 8.51
CA GLY A 83 -22.76 4.02 9.04
C GLY A 83 -21.29 4.43 9.14
N TYR A 84 -20.83 5.21 8.15
CA TYR A 84 -19.48 5.73 8.14
C TYR A 84 -19.22 6.82 9.19
N ALA A 85 -20.17 7.73 9.41
CA ALA A 85 -20.06 8.72 10.47
C ALA A 85 -20.02 8.07 11.87
N GLU A 86 -20.89 7.10 12.13
CA GLU A 86 -20.91 6.32 13.38
C GLU A 86 -19.58 5.58 13.60
N PHE A 87 -19.04 4.96 12.54
CA PHE A 87 -17.74 4.30 12.57
C PHE A 87 -16.59 5.29 12.89
N CYS A 88 -16.55 6.43 12.20
CA CYS A 88 -15.53 7.46 12.40
C CYS A 88 -15.56 8.02 13.82
N GLU A 89 -16.75 8.29 14.36
CA GLU A 89 -16.90 8.77 15.73
C GLU A 89 -16.41 7.73 16.75
N ALA A 90 -16.76 6.45 16.54
CA ALA A 90 -16.36 5.37 17.44
C ALA A 90 -14.85 5.05 17.41
N THR A 91 -14.18 5.29 16.28
CA THR A 91 -12.77 4.92 16.05
C THR A 91 -11.82 6.10 16.20
N LEU A 92 -12.09 7.18 15.47
CA LEU A 92 -11.23 8.35 15.32
C LEU A 92 -11.68 9.51 16.22
N GLY A 93 -12.98 9.61 16.50
CA GLY A 93 -13.60 10.75 17.18
C GLY A 93 -13.68 12.01 16.32
N TYR A 94 -13.55 11.85 15.00
CA TYR A 94 -13.77 12.89 13.99
C TYR A 94 -14.06 12.21 12.65
N PHE A 95 -14.74 12.93 11.75
CA PHE A 95 -15.02 12.45 10.40
C PHE A 95 -13.76 12.47 9.53
N LEU A 96 -13.41 11.33 8.93
CA LEU A 96 -12.28 11.23 8.00
C LEU A 96 -12.80 11.27 6.55
N PRO A 97 -12.68 12.38 5.82
CA PRO A 97 -13.16 12.44 4.44
C PRO A 97 -12.28 11.56 3.53
N CYS A 98 -12.91 10.80 2.64
CA CYS A 98 -12.20 10.17 1.51
C CYS A 98 -11.74 11.29 0.57
N ALA A 99 -10.44 11.37 0.29
CA ALA A 99 -9.89 12.32 -0.67
C ALA A 99 -9.85 11.67 -2.07
N PRO A 100 -10.37 12.33 -3.12
CA PRO A 100 -10.53 11.73 -4.46
C PRO A 100 -9.21 11.43 -5.17
N GLU A 101 -8.12 12.08 -4.79
CA GLU A 101 -6.77 11.76 -5.25
C GLU A 101 -5.83 11.85 -4.06
N GLN A 102 -5.42 10.70 -3.54
CA GLN A 102 -4.53 10.66 -2.39
C GLN A 102 -3.14 10.95 -2.89
N ALA A 103 -2.77 12.23 -2.86
CA ALA A 103 -1.45 12.72 -3.20
C ALA A 103 -0.40 11.78 -2.60
N ARG A 104 0.51 11.27 -3.43
CA ARG A 104 1.52 10.26 -3.06
C ARG A 104 2.62 10.80 -2.14
N THR A 105 2.43 12.01 -1.62
CA THR A 105 3.40 12.80 -0.86
C THR A 105 3.74 12.20 0.49
N HIS A 106 2.87 11.38 1.08
CA HIS A 106 3.06 10.78 2.40
C HIS A 106 3.11 9.24 2.37
N LEU A 107 3.45 8.65 1.23
CA LEU A 107 3.61 7.20 1.10
C LEU A 107 4.70 6.64 2.01
N ALA A 108 5.82 7.34 2.16
CA ALA A 108 6.90 6.90 3.04
C ALA A 108 6.50 6.84 4.52
N GLU A 109 5.80 7.87 5.01
CA GLU A 109 5.28 7.86 6.38
C GLU A 109 4.25 6.74 6.56
N THR A 110 3.34 6.58 5.59
CA THR A 110 2.34 5.50 5.60
C THR A 110 3.00 4.12 5.59
N PHE A 111 4.06 3.93 4.82
CA PHE A 111 4.81 2.67 4.72
C PHE A 111 5.45 2.29 6.07
N HIS A 112 6.20 3.20 6.69
CA HIS A 112 6.83 2.93 7.99
C HIS A 112 5.80 2.63 9.07
N LEU A 113 4.64 3.31 9.04
CA LEU A 113 3.55 3.06 9.98
C LEU A 113 2.90 1.69 9.75
N ALA A 114 2.70 1.29 8.49
CA ALA A 114 2.20 -0.03 8.12
C ALA A 114 3.17 -1.15 8.55
N GLN A 115 4.47 -0.98 8.32
CA GLN A 115 5.48 -1.94 8.78
C GLN A 115 5.46 -2.12 10.31
N ARG A 116 5.33 -1.02 11.05
CA ARG A 116 5.19 -1.06 12.52
C ARG A 116 3.88 -1.68 12.97
N ASP A 117 2.80 -1.57 12.20
CA ASP A 117 1.52 -2.21 12.51
C ASP A 117 1.63 -3.73 12.43
N GLU A 118 2.32 -4.24 11.40
CA GLU A 118 2.57 -5.67 11.20
C GLU A 118 3.77 -6.22 11.98
N SER A 119 4.55 -5.36 12.65
CA SER A 119 5.83 -5.72 13.28
C SER A 119 6.80 -6.42 12.31
N CYS A 120 6.79 -6.01 11.04
CA CYS A 120 7.63 -6.61 10.02
C CYS A 120 8.98 -5.87 9.87
N GLY A 121 9.96 -6.56 9.29
CA GLY A 121 11.28 -5.98 9.03
C GLY A 121 11.27 -4.92 7.92
N PRO A 122 12.37 -4.16 7.75
CA PRO A 122 12.47 -3.06 6.79
C PRO A 122 12.34 -3.50 5.32
N GLU A 123 12.70 -4.75 5.02
CA GLU A 123 12.64 -5.33 3.67
C GLU A 123 11.28 -5.95 3.34
N THR A 124 10.36 -5.99 4.30
CA THR A 124 9.03 -6.60 4.12
C THR A 124 8.02 -5.54 3.68
N LEU A 125 7.23 -5.86 2.65
CA LEU A 125 6.07 -5.08 2.25
C LEU A 125 4.86 -5.44 3.14
N PRO A 126 4.31 -4.48 3.91
CA PRO A 126 3.10 -4.70 4.69
C PRO A 126 1.89 -4.89 3.76
N LEU A 127 0.86 -5.61 4.25
CA LEU A 127 -0.39 -5.93 3.57
C LEU A 127 -0.96 -4.77 2.77
N LEU A 128 -1.12 -3.59 3.39
CA LEU A 128 -1.67 -2.40 2.75
C LEU A 128 -0.92 -1.99 1.47
N PHE A 129 0.37 -2.31 1.34
CA PHE A 129 1.18 -2.02 0.14
C PHE A 129 1.29 -3.18 -0.84
N ARG A 130 0.99 -4.42 -0.44
CA ARG A 130 1.08 -5.60 -1.32
C ARG A 130 -0.27 -6.09 -1.84
N VAL A 131 -1.38 -5.71 -1.19
CA VAL A 131 -2.71 -6.25 -1.49
C VAL A 131 -3.11 -6.08 -2.97
N ASP A 132 -2.84 -4.91 -3.56
CA ASP A 132 -3.12 -4.65 -4.98
C ASP A 132 -2.39 -5.63 -5.91
N GLN A 133 -1.10 -5.85 -5.65
CA GLN A 133 -0.26 -6.79 -6.40
C GLN A 133 -0.71 -8.25 -6.19
N GLN A 134 -1.02 -8.63 -4.95
CA GLN A 134 -1.43 -9.98 -4.60
C GLN A 134 -2.75 -10.37 -5.28
N LEU A 135 -3.68 -9.43 -5.36
CA LEU A 135 -5.00 -9.64 -5.97
C LEU A 135 -5.06 -9.24 -7.45
N LYS A 136 -3.94 -8.76 -8.02
CA LYS A 136 -3.85 -8.31 -9.42
C LYS A 136 -4.90 -7.25 -9.76
N ILE A 137 -5.08 -6.30 -8.85
CA ILE A 137 -6.07 -5.22 -8.98
C ILE A 137 -5.78 -4.40 -10.24
N LYS A 138 -6.83 -4.12 -11.02
CA LYS A 138 -6.74 -3.27 -12.21
C LYS A 138 -6.25 -1.88 -11.83
N ASN A 139 -5.20 -1.40 -12.50
CA ASN A 139 -4.50 -0.14 -12.17
C ASN A 139 -3.91 -0.11 -10.75
N GLY A 140 -3.84 -1.27 -10.07
CA GLY A 140 -3.25 -1.41 -8.75
C GLY A 140 -1.79 -1.01 -8.73
N HIS A 141 -1.31 -0.60 -7.56
CA HIS A 141 0.07 -0.18 -7.40
C HIS A 141 0.98 -1.37 -7.10
N HIS A 142 2.14 -1.41 -7.77
CA HIS A 142 3.22 -2.34 -7.45
C HIS A 142 4.32 -1.62 -6.70
N TYR A 143 4.70 -2.18 -5.55
CA TYR A 143 5.73 -1.61 -4.69
C TYR A 143 6.89 -2.58 -4.49
N LEU A 144 8.06 -2.03 -4.19
CA LEU A 144 9.22 -2.74 -3.69
C LEU A 144 9.64 -2.09 -2.37
N ALA A 145 9.88 -2.91 -1.34
CA ALA A 145 10.44 -2.41 -0.08
C ALA A 145 11.86 -1.88 -0.30
N ASP A 146 12.68 -2.67 -0.99
CA ASP A 146 14.01 -2.30 -1.47
C ASP A 146 14.22 -2.89 -2.88
N CYS A 147 14.81 -2.10 -3.78
CA CYS A 147 15.16 -2.54 -5.14
C CYS A 147 16.60 -3.08 -5.25
N GLY A 148 17.36 -3.11 -4.14
CA GLY A 148 18.75 -3.60 -4.10
C GLY A 148 19.76 -2.64 -4.75
N GLY A 149 19.30 -1.48 -5.19
CA GLY A 149 20.10 -0.45 -5.82
C GLY A 149 20.87 0.34 -4.77
N ARG A 150 22.13 -0.04 -4.50
CA ARG A 150 23.06 0.63 -3.57
C ARG A 150 23.29 2.12 -3.91
N GLY A 151 22.36 3.03 -3.61
CA GLY A 151 22.41 4.44 -4.00
C GLY A 151 21.89 4.77 -5.42
N VAL A 152 21.30 3.80 -6.13
CA VAL A 152 20.87 3.94 -7.52
C VAL A 152 19.54 3.21 -7.73
N CYS A 153 18.46 3.93 -8.04
CA CYS A 153 17.21 3.30 -8.43
C CYS A 153 17.35 2.71 -9.84
N HIS A 154 17.36 1.38 -9.94
CA HIS A 154 16.96 0.72 -11.16
C HIS A 154 15.44 0.80 -11.21
N GLU A 155 14.93 1.84 -11.87
CA GLU A 155 13.50 1.95 -12.14
C GLU A 155 13.05 0.68 -12.85
N LEU A 156 12.32 -0.18 -12.13
CA LEU A 156 11.62 -1.29 -12.75
C LEU A 156 10.32 -0.73 -13.35
N PRO A 157 10.10 -0.90 -14.67
CA PRO A 157 8.88 -0.41 -15.31
C PRO A 157 7.63 -0.87 -14.56
N GLY A 158 6.82 0.09 -14.10
CA GLY A 158 5.56 -0.17 -13.40
C GLY A 158 5.65 -0.42 -11.89
N ALA A 159 6.84 -0.35 -11.26
CA ALA A 159 6.99 -0.53 -9.81
C ALA A 159 7.54 0.72 -9.10
N ILE A 160 7.10 0.96 -7.86
CA ILE A 160 7.56 2.06 -7.00
C ILE A 160 8.42 1.53 -5.86
N CYS A 161 9.68 1.96 -5.80
CA CYS A 161 10.59 1.63 -4.69
C CYS A 161 10.36 2.56 -3.49
N LEU A 162 9.92 2.01 -2.37
CA LEU A 162 9.56 2.79 -1.17
C LEU A 162 10.80 3.33 -0.42
N ARG A 163 11.94 2.64 -0.49
CA ARG A 163 13.23 3.14 0.00
C ARG A 163 13.59 4.51 -0.60
N HIS A 164 13.31 4.70 -1.89
CA HIS A 164 13.59 5.95 -2.59
C HIS A 164 12.54 7.02 -2.35
N VAL A 165 11.26 6.63 -2.25
CA VAL A 165 10.19 7.57 -1.87
C VAL A 165 10.41 8.11 -0.45
N ALA A 166 11.00 7.31 0.44
CA ALA A 166 11.37 7.73 1.80
C ALA A 166 12.60 8.64 1.88
N GLY A 167 13.29 8.91 0.77
CA GLY A 167 14.40 9.85 0.71
C GLY A 167 15.64 9.42 1.51
N THR A 168 15.78 8.14 1.87
CA THR A 168 16.98 7.66 2.58
C THR A 168 18.24 7.70 1.71
N GLU A 169 18.08 7.85 0.39
CA GLU A 169 19.15 7.98 -0.58
C GLU A 169 18.72 9.02 -1.62
N ASN A 170 19.60 9.96 -1.99
CA ASN A 170 19.39 10.86 -3.13
C ASN A 170 19.87 10.11 -4.39
N PRO A 171 19.03 9.30 -5.04
CA PRO A 171 19.52 8.29 -5.97
C PRO A 171 19.82 9.00 -7.27
N LYS A 172 21.04 8.85 -7.80
CA LYS A 172 21.28 9.21 -9.19
C LYS A 172 20.39 8.30 -10.04
N ARG A 173 19.41 8.89 -10.74
CA ARG A 173 18.52 8.14 -11.64
C ARG A 173 19.38 7.40 -12.66
N TRP A 174 19.37 6.06 -12.60
CA TRP A 174 20.10 5.26 -13.59
C TRP A 174 19.47 5.50 -14.96
N ARG A 175 20.32 5.83 -15.93
CA ARG A 175 19.91 5.88 -17.34
C ARG A 175 20.58 4.69 -18.02
N PRO A 176 19.80 3.79 -18.65
CA PRO A 176 20.38 2.71 -19.43
C PRO A 176 21.32 3.29 -20.46
N ASN A 177 22.56 2.80 -20.52
CA ASN A 177 23.48 3.13 -21.58
C ASN A 177 23.54 1.93 -22.54
N PRO A 178 22.89 2.00 -23.72
CA PRO A 178 22.84 0.90 -24.68
C PRO A 178 24.24 0.38 -25.08
N ARG A 179 25.27 1.24 -25.01
CA ARG A 179 26.65 0.86 -25.36
C ARG A 179 27.39 0.12 -24.24
N ARG A 180 26.96 0.24 -22.99
CA ARG A 180 27.67 -0.32 -21.82
C ARG A 180 26.93 -1.50 -21.20
N ASP A 181 25.60 -1.49 -21.29
CA ASP A 181 24.71 -2.45 -20.63
C ASP A 181 24.12 -3.48 -21.61
N SER A 182 24.63 -3.54 -22.84
CA SER A 182 24.28 -4.62 -23.77
C SER A 182 24.77 -5.95 -23.19
N PRO A 183 23.93 -7.00 -23.17
CA PRO A 183 24.41 -8.33 -22.80
C PRO A 183 25.52 -8.71 -23.77
N VAL A 184 26.66 -9.16 -23.22
CA VAL A 184 27.72 -9.78 -24.02
C VAL A 184 27.07 -11.00 -24.66
N VAL A 185 26.84 -10.92 -25.97
CA VAL A 185 26.48 -12.09 -26.76
C VAL A 185 27.77 -12.92 -26.87
N ASP A 186 27.89 -13.94 -26.02
CA ASP A 186 28.90 -14.98 -26.23
C ASP A 186 28.52 -15.71 -27.52
N ASP A 187 29.19 -15.38 -28.63
CA ASP A 187 29.08 -16.06 -29.90
C ASP A 187 29.91 -17.37 -29.83
N PRO A 188 29.30 -18.57 -29.83
CA PRO A 188 30.02 -19.81 -29.78
C PRO A 188 30.21 -20.35 -31.20
N THR A 189 30.91 -19.63 -32.07
CA THR A 189 31.33 -20.20 -33.36
C THR A 189 32.67 -19.63 -33.78
N ILE A 190 33.76 -20.39 -33.63
CA ILE A 190 34.64 -20.87 -34.71
C ILE A 190 35.63 -21.85 -34.04
N GLY A 191 35.30 -23.13 -34.13
CA GLY A 191 36.19 -24.25 -33.85
C GLY A 191 36.05 -25.27 -34.98
N GLY A 192 37.12 -25.50 -35.72
CA GLY A 192 37.23 -26.47 -36.80
C GLY A 192 38.15 -25.91 -37.90
N GLY A 193 39.38 -26.37 -38.08
CA GLY A 193 39.83 -27.76 -38.07
C GLY A 193 40.15 -28.11 -39.51
N GLY A 194 41.45 -28.23 -39.81
CA GLY A 194 41.99 -28.22 -41.17
C GLY A 194 41.71 -29.43 -42.04
N ASN A 195 42.16 -29.31 -43.27
CA ASN A 195 42.69 -30.40 -44.10
C ASN A 195 43.68 -29.80 -45.10
#